data_AF-A0A6G4REE6-F1
#
_entry.id   AF-A0A6G4REE6-F1
#
_cell.length_a   1.000
_cell.length_b   1.000
_cell.length_c   1.000
_cell.angle_alpha   90.00
_cell.angle_beta   90.00
_cell.angle_gamma   90.00
#
_symmetry.space_group_name_H-M   'P 1'
#
loop_
_entity.id
_entity.type
_entity.pdbx_description
1 polymer ?
#
loop_
_entity_poly.entity_id
_entity_poly.type
_entity_poly.pdbx_seq_one_letter_code
_entity_poly.pdbx_strand_id
1 'polypeptide(L)'
;MANDDLGRTAITRLCVSDEQADLLEDTIHEWHAACDLAAEIGWVHYEHDKYELQSLAYDDVREQTRLKSQHAILATHQAADALSGVHELHENHQQVSCPKFTEERGESLALSGRG
;
A
#
# COMPACT_ATOMS: atom_id res chain seq x y z
N MET A 1 37.99 37.96 -17.61
CA MET A 1 37.17 37.53 -16.46
C MET A 1 36.30 36.40 -16.95
N ALA A 2 36.71 35.15 -16.71
CA ALA A 2 35.94 33.98 -17.08
C ALA A 2 34.88 33.76 -15.98
N ASN A 3 33.62 33.74 -16.36
CA ASN A 3 32.52 33.43 -15.46
C ASN A 3 32.50 31.91 -15.27
N ASP A 4 33.14 31.41 -14.21
CA ASP A 4 33.00 30.04 -13.75
C ASP A 4 31.57 29.84 -13.23
N ASP A 5 30.64 29.53 -14.14
CA ASP A 5 29.32 29.02 -13.81
C ASP A 5 29.48 27.59 -13.25
N LEU A 6 29.77 27.52 -11.96
CA LEU A 6 29.65 26.29 -11.16
C LEU A 6 28.20 25.83 -11.21
N GLY A 7 27.95 24.73 -11.95
CA GLY A 7 26.63 24.15 -12.13
C GLY A 7 25.90 23.95 -10.80
N ARG A 8 24.66 24.45 -10.73
CA ARG A 8 23.77 24.48 -9.55
C ARG A 8 23.28 23.10 -9.08
N THR A 9 23.95 22.02 -9.47
CA THR A 9 23.48 20.65 -9.29
C THR A 9 24.48 19.85 -8.46
N ALA A 10 24.09 19.53 -7.23
CA ALA A 10 24.80 18.57 -6.39
C ALA A 10 24.18 17.19 -6.57
N ILE A 11 25.02 16.17 -6.83
CA ILE A 11 24.57 14.78 -6.80
C ILE A 11 24.38 14.40 -5.33
N THR A 12 23.14 14.28 -4.89
CA THR A 12 22.81 13.75 -3.56
C THR A 12 22.43 12.28 -3.73
N ARG A 13 23.24 11.38 -3.15
CA ARG A 13 22.84 9.98 -2.98
C ARG A 13 22.12 9.87 -1.64
N LEU A 14 20.88 9.40 -1.66
CA LEU A 14 20.15 9.03 -0.45
C LEU A 14 20.87 7.80 0.13
N CYS A 15 21.54 7.96 1.27
CA CYS A 15 22.06 6.82 2.02
C CYS A 15 20.92 6.32 2.90
N VAL A 16 20.26 5.24 2.47
CA VAL A 16 19.21 4.59 3.25
C VAL A 16 19.90 3.66 4.24
N SER A 17 19.69 3.89 5.54
CA SER A 17 20.17 2.95 6.56
C SER A 17 19.31 1.69 6.57
N ASP A 18 19.84 0.58 7.09
CA ASP A 18 19.06 -0.65 7.27
C ASP A 18 17.80 -0.39 8.11
N GLU A 19 17.90 0.44 9.16
CA GLU A 19 16.74 0.86 9.97
C GLU A 19 15.66 1.59 9.16
N GLN A 20 16.05 2.43 8.19
CA GLN A 20 15.08 3.11 7.32
C GLN A 20 14.43 2.16 6.32
N ALA A 21 15.18 1.16 5.84
CA ALA A 21 14.65 0.11 4.98
C ALA A 21 13.66 -0.76 5.76
N ASP A 22 14.01 -1.18 6.97
CA ASP A 22 13.15 -1.97 7.85
C ASP A 22 11.87 -1.21 8.20
N LEU A 23 11.96 0.08 8.55
CA LEU A 23 10.79 0.91 8.83
C LEU A 23 9.86 1.05 7.62
N LEU A 24 10.44 1.12 6.41
CA LEU A 24 9.66 1.14 5.18
C LEU A 24 8.96 -0.19 4.96
N GLU A 25 9.66 -1.32 5.07
CA GLU A 25 9.08 -2.67 4.92
C GLU A 25 7.94 -2.88 5.95
N ASP A 26 8.15 -2.51 7.21
CA ASP A 26 7.10 -2.52 8.24
C ASP A 26 5.88 -1.67 7.85
N THR A 27 6.11 -0.49 7.26
CA THR A 27 5.01 0.40 6.84
C THR A 27 4.22 -0.20 5.68
N ILE A 28 4.88 -0.87 4.74
CA ILE A 28 4.22 -1.52 3.60
C ILE A 28 3.43 -2.74 4.10
N HIS A 29 3.98 -3.54 5.02
CA HIS A 29 3.25 -4.63 5.66
C HIS A 29 1.98 -4.15 6.37
N GLU A 30 2.06 -3.08 7.17
CA GLU A 30 0.90 -2.50 7.86
C GLU A 30 -0.12 -1.93 6.86
N TRP A 31 0.34 -1.41 5.72
CA TRP A 31 -0.52 -0.95 4.63
C TRP A 31 -1.30 -2.11 4.00
N HIS A 32 -0.65 -3.24 3.70
CA HIS A 32 -1.33 -4.43 3.18
C HIS A 32 -2.36 -4.97 4.17
N ALA A 33 -1.98 -5.08 5.46
CA ALA A 33 -2.90 -5.52 6.51
C ALA A 33 -4.14 -4.61 6.63
N ALA A 34 -3.97 -3.29 6.51
CA ALA A 34 -5.08 -2.34 6.51
C ALA A 34 -6.00 -2.53 5.29
N CYS A 35 -5.44 -2.71 4.10
CA CYS A 35 -6.22 -2.95 2.89
C CYS A 35 -7.02 -4.26 2.98
N ASP A 36 -6.38 -5.33 3.48
CA ASP A 36 -7.02 -6.63 3.68
C ASP A 36 -8.18 -6.55 4.70
N LEU A 37 -7.95 -5.89 5.84
CA LEU A 37 -8.97 -5.72 6.88
C LEU A 37 -10.16 -4.91 6.35
N ALA A 38 -9.90 -3.79 5.69
CA ALA A 38 -10.96 -2.98 5.08
C ALA A 38 -11.72 -3.75 3.99
N ALA A 39 -11.02 -4.56 3.19
CA ALA A 39 -11.64 -5.40 2.18
C ALA A 39 -12.52 -6.49 2.78
N GLU A 40 -12.10 -7.13 3.88
CA GLU A 40 -12.91 -8.12 4.59
C GLU A 40 -14.18 -7.49 5.17
N ILE A 41 -14.06 -6.31 5.80
CA ILE A 41 -15.20 -5.56 6.33
C ILE A 41 -16.17 -5.22 5.18
N GLY A 42 -15.67 -4.62 4.10
CA GLY A 42 -16.51 -4.27 2.95
C GLY A 42 -17.15 -5.50 2.29
N TRP A 43 -16.43 -6.61 2.21
CA TRP A 43 -16.94 -7.87 1.68
C TRP A 43 -18.11 -8.43 2.50
N VAL A 44 -17.97 -8.45 3.83
CA VAL A 44 -19.03 -8.94 4.74
C VAL A 44 -20.27 -8.04 4.68
N HIS A 45 -20.07 -6.73 4.54
CA HIS A 45 -21.14 -5.74 4.50
C HIS A 45 -21.69 -5.47 3.09
N TYR A 46 -21.11 -6.08 2.05
CA TYR A 46 -21.40 -5.79 0.64
C TYR A 46 -21.25 -4.30 0.28
N GLU A 47 -20.25 -3.65 0.88
CA GLU A 47 -19.98 -2.22 0.72
C GLU A 47 -18.68 -1.99 -0.06
N HIS A 48 -18.74 -1.13 -1.06
CA HIS A 48 -17.64 -0.81 -1.98
C HIS A 48 -17.58 0.68 -2.34
N ASP A 49 -18.51 1.50 -1.86
CA ASP A 49 -18.39 2.95 -1.90
C ASP A 49 -17.26 3.42 -0.97
N LYS A 50 -16.47 4.37 -1.45
CA LYS A 50 -15.27 4.85 -0.75
C LYS A 50 -15.57 5.47 0.62
N TYR A 51 -16.62 6.27 0.70
CA TYR A 51 -16.93 7.04 1.90
C TYR A 51 -17.70 6.20 2.90
N GLU A 52 -18.63 5.37 2.43
CA GLU A 52 -19.37 4.44 3.28
C GLU A 52 -18.44 3.37 3.87
N LEU A 53 -17.54 2.79 3.05
CA LEU A 53 -16.56 1.82 3.55
C LEU A 53 -15.58 2.48 4.53
N GLN A 54 -15.16 3.72 4.28
CA GLN A 54 -14.33 4.46 5.24
C GLN A 54 -15.05 4.66 6.57
N SER A 55 -16.31 5.09 6.55
CA SER A 55 -17.12 5.25 7.75
C SER A 55 -17.23 3.95 8.55
N LEU A 56 -17.33 2.82 7.84
CA LEU A 56 -17.47 1.49 8.42
C LEU A 56 -16.16 0.92 8.98
N ALA A 57 -15.04 1.08 8.27
CA ALA A 57 -13.79 0.35 8.54
C ALA A 57 -12.67 1.20 9.16
N TYR A 58 -12.75 2.53 9.15
CA TYR A 58 -11.63 3.39 9.53
C TYR A 58 -11.16 3.16 10.97
N ASP A 59 -12.10 3.03 11.92
CA ASP A 59 -11.74 2.84 13.32
C ASP A 59 -11.05 1.48 13.54
N ASP A 60 -11.56 0.40 12.93
CA ASP A 60 -10.92 -0.92 12.97
C ASP A 60 -9.51 -0.90 12.37
N VAL A 61 -9.34 -0.25 11.21
CA VAL A 61 -8.02 -0.10 10.59
C VAL A 61 -7.07 0.69 11.49
N ARG A 62 -7.55 1.74 12.17
CA ARG A 62 -6.75 2.56 13.08
C ARG A 62 -6.37 1.86 14.37
N GLU A 63 -7.21 0.97 14.85
CA GLU A 63 -6.98 0.19 16.07
C GLU A 63 -6.10 -1.02 15.84
N GLN A 64 -6.21 -1.66 14.68
CA GLN A 64 -5.54 -2.93 14.38
C GLN A 64 -4.24 -2.78 13.60
N THR A 65 -3.91 -1.56 13.12
CA THR A 65 -2.66 -1.29 12.41
C THR A 65 -1.90 -0.12 13.03
N ARG A 66 -0.61 -0.02 12.71
CA ARG A 66 0.26 1.08 13.13
C ARG A 66 0.17 2.30 12.19
N LEU A 67 -0.71 2.27 11.20
CA LEU A 67 -0.84 3.33 10.19
C LEU A 67 -1.37 4.62 10.80
N LYS A 68 -0.79 5.75 10.37
CA LYS A 68 -1.35 7.09 10.64
C LYS A 68 -2.66 7.29 9.88
N SER A 69 -3.49 8.23 10.35
CA SER A 69 -4.83 8.52 9.80
C SER A 69 -4.89 8.63 8.28
N GLN A 70 -3.93 9.29 7.65
CA GLN A 70 -3.91 9.40 6.18
C GLN A 70 -3.74 8.03 5.50
N HIS A 71 -2.83 7.19 6.00
CA HIS A 71 -2.62 5.87 5.42
C HIS A 71 -3.81 4.95 5.68
N ALA A 72 -4.44 5.04 6.86
CA ALA A 72 -5.67 4.28 7.14
C ALA A 72 -6.79 4.63 6.16
N ILE A 73 -7.05 5.93 5.91
CA ILE A 73 -8.06 6.38 4.94
C ILE A 73 -7.74 5.86 3.54
N LEU A 74 -6.50 6.05 3.08
CA LEU A 74 -6.12 5.64 1.73
C LEU A 74 -6.15 4.11 1.56
N ALA A 75 -5.82 3.33 2.60
CA ALA A 75 -5.95 1.88 2.57
C ALA A 75 -7.41 1.44 2.44
N THR A 76 -8.33 2.10 3.15
CA THR A 76 -9.76 1.84 2.98
C THR A 76 -10.26 2.21 1.58
N HIS A 77 -9.79 3.32 1.00
CA HIS A 77 -10.14 3.68 -0.38
C HIS A 77 -9.61 2.66 -1.39
N GLN A 78 -8.39 2.14 -1.17
CA GLN A 78 -7.82 1.09 -1.99
C GLN A 78 -8.63 -0.20 -1.91
N ALA A 79 -9.13 -0.56 -0.73
CA ALA A 79 -10.03 -1.70 -0.55
C ALA A 79 -11.37 -1.49 -1.28
N ALA A 80 -11.97 -0.30 -1.18
CA ALA A 80 -13.20 0.06 -1.90
C ALA A 80 -13.04 -0.09 -3.42
N ASP A 81 -11.95 0.44 -3.99
CA ASP A 81 -11.65 0.32 -5.42
C ASP A 81 -11.53 -1.16 -5.86
N ALA A 82 -10.87 -1.99 -5.05
CA ALA A 82 -10.75 -3.43 -5.33
C ALA A 82 -12.11 -4.15 -5.25
N LEU A 83 -12.92 -3.84 -4.22
CA LEU A 83 -14.27 -4.41 -4.07
C LEU A 83 -15.21 -3.97 -5.19
N SER A 84 -15.09 -2.73 -5.69
CA SER A 84 -15.82 -2.26 -6.87
C SER A 84 -15.51 -3.11 -8.09
N GLY A 85 -14.23 -3.38 -8.36
CA GLY A 85 -13.82 -4.27 -9.46
C GLY A 85 -14.35 -5.69 -9.28
N VAL A 86 -14.38 -6.20 -8.04
CA VAL A 86 -14.97 -7.51 -7.74
C VAL A 86 -16.49 -7.51 -7.98
N HIS A 87 -17.19 -6.44 -7.62
CA HIS A 87 -18.63 -6.29 -7.88
C HIS A 87 -18.93 -6.35 -9.38
N GLU A 88 -18.18 -5.59 -10.19
CA GLU A 88 -18.30 -5.62 -11.66
C GLU A 88 -18.09 -7.03 -12.25
N LEU A 89 -17.09 -7.77 -11.76
CA LEU A 89 -16.85 -9.16 -12.19
C LEU A 89 -18.03 -10.08 -11.81
N HIS A 90 -18.59 -9.90 -10.61
CA HIS A 90 -19.72 -10.68 -10.15
C HIS A 90 -21.01 -10.39 -10.96
N GLU A 91 -21.27 -9.13 -11.30
CA GLU A 91 -22.36 -8.73 -12.20
C GLU A 91 -22.23 -9.38 -13.59
N ASN A 92 -21.01 -9.61 -14.04
CA ASN A 92 -20.70 -10.35 -15.27
C ASN A 92 -20.73 -11.88 -15.10
N HIS A 93 -21.33 -12.40 -14.03
CA HIS A 93 -21.46 -13.82 -13.71
C HIS A 93 -20.13 -14.57 -13.56
N GLN A 94 -19.05 -13.86 -13.24
CA GLN A 94 -17.77 -14.48 -12.93
C GLN A 94 -17.72 -14.92 -11.47
N GLN A 95 -16.99 -16.01 -11.21
CA GLN A 95 -16.71 -16.43 -9.84
C GLN A 95 -15.72 -15.46 -9.21
N VAL A 96 -16.06 -14.94 -8.04
CA VAL A 96 -15.27 -13.94 -7.33
C VAL A 96 -15.02 -14.34 -5.88
N SER A 97 -14.01 -13.73 -5.27
CA SER A 97 -13.69 -13.83 -3.85
C SER A 97 -13.33 -12.45 -3.29
N CYS A 98 -13.31 -12.33 -1.97
CA CYS A 98 -12.75 -11.16 -1.30
C CYS A 98 -11.31 -10.90 -1.82
N PRO A 99 -10.97 -9.66 -2.19
CA PRO A 99 -9.62 -9.34 -2.63
C PRO A 99 -8.61 -9.52 -1.49
N LYS A 100 -7.36 -9.80 -1.87
CA LYS A 100 -6.22 -9.95 -0.95
C LYS A 100 -5.03 -9.16 -1.46
N PHE A 101 -4.38 -8.43 -0.58
CA PHE A 101 -3.28 -7.53 -0.86
C PHE A 101 -1.98 -8.15 -0.33
N THR A 102 -1.14 -8.68 -1.21
CA THR A 102 0.14 -9.28 -0.84
C THR A 102 1.31 -8.52 -1.43
N GLU A 103 2.43 -8.47 -0.72
CA GLU A 103 3.72 -8.10 -1.33
C GLU A 103 4.29 -9.29 -2.10
N GLU A 104 4.65 -9.08 -3.36
CA GLU A 104 5.57 -9.98 -4.05
C GLU A 104 6.99 -9.62 -3.61
N ARG A 105 7.60 -10.44 -2.75
CA ARG A 105 9.02 -10.26 -2.39
C ARG A 105 9.86 -10.36 -3.66
N GLY A 106 10.40 -9.23 -4.11
CA GLY A 106 11.48 -9.22 -5.07
C GLY A 106 12.71 -9.86 -4.44
N GLU A 107 12.95 -11.14 -4.70
CA GLU A 107 14.19 -11.80 -4.30
C GLU A 107 15.38 -10.99 -4.84
N SER A 108 16.13 -10.37 -3.93
CA SER A 108 17.40 -9.74 -4.24
C SER A 108 18.32 -10.81 -4.83
N LEU A 109 18.45 -10.82 -6.15
CA LEU A 109 19.51 -11.50 -6.88
C LEU A 109 20.84 -10.94 -6.38
N ALA A 110 21.34 -11.51 -5.29
CA ALA A 110 22.73 -11.41 -4.89
C ALA A 110 23.56 -12.03 -6.03
N LEU A 111 23.92 -11.19 -7.00
CA LEU A 111 25.01 -11.47 -7.91
C LEU A 111 26.29 -11.49 -7.06
N SER A 112 26.52 -12.65 -6.44
CA SER A 112 27.82 -13.05 -5.92
C SER A 112 28.81 -12.92 -7.07
N GLY A 113 29.63 -11.87 -7.03
CA GLY A 113 30.79 -11.73 -7.88
C GLY A 113 31.63 -12.99 -7.79
N ARG A 114 31.77 -13.69 -8.92
CA ARG A 114 32.85 -14.66 -9.09
C ARG A 114 34.09 -13.86 -9.47
N GLY A 115 35.15 -14.04 -8.69
CA GLY A 115 36.50 -13.66 -9.03
C GLY A 115 37.13 -14.56 -10.08
#